data_AF-A0A4U7KQG3-F1
#
_entry.id   AF-A0A4U7KQG3-F1
#
_cell.length_a   1.000
_cell.length_b   1.000
_cell.length_c   1.000
_cell.angle_alpha   90.00
_cell.angle_beta   90.00
_cell.angle_gamma   90.00
#
_symmetry.space_group_name_H-M   'P 1'
#
loop_
_entity.id
_entity.type
_entity.pdbx_description
1 polymer ?
#
loop_
_entity_poly.entity_id
_entity_poly.type
_entity_poly.pdbx_seq_one_letter_code
_entity_poly.pdbx_strand_id
1 'polypeptide(L)'
;MSATQVVTRSRTAATPSLALPTDAASVTTTSAAGPLLDTDQQDRRNLKLSVRLVDTIRHYWDLGFTAFGGPGVHVVILRKRFVDKLAWLDETTFADLFSLGNALPGPGSTQLAFSIAVARNGTLAGLVAFLFWSIPGAAGMAALGAGVRKFPERLPPIVLALLTGLNASAVGLIALAAFQLSRSSITDPVSRLLVLGSASFGICYHAPWMYPVLVFGGGLITLLYDFRRRIVEAVSTRFKSQRSSSRKANQADDGPHNGQTQDIELEPVASTRCASPDATDKKQPGPAVQDLPFQLATSSTSLRQRNAATMDCNLFHVDTAAADVSAVDHRTPIMVLNRTMAMALGAGFIALIIAVVVTRSQLNAPPRAFDFFTNMMIAGVIIFGGGPVVIPLLRGYTVENGWVESRDFLLGFAILQAFPGPNFNFAAYLGVLAVPQNPVLGAVAGWVGIFSPGILLKLSLLPIYNTWRKHEVAKSLLRGLNASATGLVFTAVWQLFLVGYIYTPAEGKVVQSASKSGPLTSDPFWGVVASSAFVATQWFKSPPAITIVAGAVAGLAWFGVVGTAGTERQQSLF
;
A
#
# COMPACT_ATOMS: atom_id res chain seq x y z
N MET A 1 -65.01 -34.46 -42.40
CA MET A 1 -64.05 -34.24 -43.51
C MET A 1 -62.74 -34.89 -43.08
N SER A 2 -62.62 -36.21 -43.27
CA SER A 2 -61.81 -36.87 -44.33
C SER A 2 -60.31 -36.55 -44.22
N ALA A 3 -59.35 -37.48 -44.21
CA ALA A 3 -59.30 -38.95 -44.26
C ALA A 3 -57.84 -39.31 -43.90
N THR A 4 -57.60 -40.28 -43.00
CA THR A 4 -57.08 -41.63 -43.29
C THR A 4 -55.81 -41.70 -44.15
N GLN A 5 -54.66 -42.10 -43.58
CA GLN A 5 -54.03 -43.39 -43.93
C GLN A 5 -52.88 -43.79 -43.01
N VAL A 6 -52.96 -45.05 -42.60
CA VAL A 6 -52.02 -45.86 -41.82
C VAL A 6 -51.10 -46.61 -42.78
N VAL A 7 -49.80 -46.73 -42.48
CA VAL A 7 -49.00 -47.90 -42.91
C VAL A 7 -48.05 -48.37 -41.81
N THR A 8 -48.25 -49.64 -41.49
CA THR A 8 -47.61 -50.57 -40.54
C THR A 8 -46.32 -51.23 -41.04
N ARG A 9 -45.45 -51.67 -40.11
CA ARG A 9 -44.82 -53.02 -39.95
C ARG A 9 -43.50 -52.87 -39.17
N SER A 10 -43.29 -53.41 -37.96
CA SER A 10 -43.39 -54.77 -37.38
C SER A 10 -42.18 -55.69 -37.64
N ARG A 11 -41.74 -56.34 -36.55
CA ARG A 11 -41.05 -57.65 -36.42
C ARG A 11 -39.52 -57.68 -36.56
N THR A 12 -38.73 -58.48 -35.84
CA THR A 12 -38.71 -59.21 -34.52
C THR A 12 -37.47 -60.12 -34.56
N ALA A 13 -36.91 -60.43 -33.38
CA ALA A 13 -36.08 -61.62 -33.05
C ALA A 13 -34.62 -61.67 -33.57
N ALA A 14 -33.64 -62.35 -32.95
CA ALA A 14 -33.37 -62.83 -31.58
C ALA A 14 -31.93 -63.45 -31.56
N THR A 15 -31.12 -63.17 -30.52
CA THR A 15 -30.04 -64.00 -29.87
C THR A 15 -28.82 -64.56 -30.67
N PRO A 16 -27.70 -65.02 -30.03
CA PRO A 16 -27.03 -64.65 -28.75
C PRO A 16 -25.47 -64.58 -28.80
N SER A 17 -24.85 -64.24 -27.65
CA SER A 17 -23.42 -64.38 -27.23
C SER A 17 -22.40 -63.37 -27.83
N LEU A 18 -21.46 -62.75 -27.10
CA LEU A 18 -20.66 -63.13 -25.93
C LEU A 18 -20.01 -61.86 -25.29
N ALA A 19 -19.65 -61.94 -23.99
CA ALA A 19 -18.71 -61.09 -23.20
C ALA A 19 -19.22 -59.85 -22.38
N LEU A 20 -19.67 -60.14 -21.13
CA LEU A 20 -19.18 -59.68 -19.79
C LEU A 20 -18.54 -58.27 -19.58
N PRO A 21 -18.56 -57.69 -18.35
CA PRO A 21 -19.71 -57.40 -17.48
C PRO A 21 -19.64 -56.00 -16.79
N THR A 22 -20.80 -55.64 -16.19
CA THR A 22 -20.99 -54.77 -15.00
C THR A 22 -20.57 -53.31 -15.01
N ASP A 23 -21.58 -52.42 -14.96
CA ASP A 23 -21.62 -51.38 -13.91
C ASP A 23 -23.07 -51.06 -13.52
N ALA A 24 -23.41 -51.44 -12.29
CA ALA A 24 -24.68 -51.14 -11.65
C ALA A 24 -24.55 -49.81 -10.91
N ALA A 25 -25.43 -48.87 -11.25
CA ALA A 25 -25.60 -47.62 -10.54
C ALA A 25 -26.18 -47.88 -9.14
N SER A 26 -25.47 -47.44 -8.10
CA SER A 26 -26.07 -47.12 -6.81
C SER A 26 -25.39 -45.91 -6.19
N VAL A 27 -26.23 -44.94 -5.85
CA VAL A 27 -26.01 -43.67 -5.16
C VAL A 27 -24.97 -43.73 -4.04
N THR A 28 -23.99 -42.83 -4.09
CA THR A 28 -23.20 -42.42 -2.91
C THR A 28 -23.25 -40.91 -2.78
N THR A 29 -23.78 -40.47 -1.65
CA THR A 29 -23.69 -39.11 -1.11
C THR A 29 -22.24 -38.74 -0.80
N THR A 30 -21.77 -37.60 -1.33
CA THR A 30 -20.57 -36.89 -0.86
C THR A 30 -20.92 -35.40 -0.83
N SER A 31 -21.35 -34.84 0.30
CA SER A 31 -20.49 -34.28 1.36
C SER A 31 -19.45 -33.31 0.82
N ALA A 32 -19.74 -32.01 0.98
CA ALA A 32 -18.83 -30.88 1.18
C ALA A 32 -17.42 -30.97 0.54
N ALA A 33 -17.27 -30.41 -0.65
CA ALA A 33 -15.98 -29.97 -1.16
C ALA A 33 -15.91 -28.44 -1.08
N GLY A 34 -14.95 -27.92 -0.30
CA GLY A 34 -14.53 -26.51 -0.38
C GLY A 34 -13.97 -26.18 -1.77
N PRO A 35 -13.74 -24.91 -2.11
CA PRO A 35 -13.28 -24.54 -3.44
C PRO A 35 -11.86 -25.08 -3.62
N LEU A 36 -11.79 -26.22 -4.31
CA LEU A 36 -10.58 -26.78 -4.88
C LEU A 36 -9.99 -25.71 -5.80
N LEU A 37 -8.70 -25.43 -5.62
CA LEU A 37 -7.86 -24.84 -6.65
C LEU A 37 -7.94 -25.77 -7.86
N ASP A 38 -8.90 -25.52 -8.75
CA ASP A 38 -9.12 -26.32 -9.96
C ASP A 38 -7.79 -26.42 -10.71
N THR A 39 -7.36 -27.66 -10.88
CA THR A 39 -6.22 -28.13 -11.66
C THR A 39 -6.35 -27.87 -13.16
N ASP A 40 -7.31 -27.02 -13.55
CA ASP A 40 -7.62 -26.61 -14.91
C ASP A 40 -7.45 -25.09 -15.05
N GLN A 41 -6.28 -24.59 -14.64
CA GLN A 41 -5.82 -23.26 -15.03
C GLN A 41 -5.46 -23.27 -16.53
N GLN A 42 -6.44 -23.64 -17.37
CA GLN A 42 -6.45 -23.51 -18.81
C GLN A 42 -5.83 -22.16 -19.14
N ASP A 43 -4.78 -22.17 -19.94
CA ASP A 43 -4.01 -20.96 -20.22
C ASP A 43 -4.94 -19.89 -20.81
N ARG A 44 -5.40 -18.96 -19.95
CA ARG A 44 -6.40 -17.94 -20.29
C ARG A 44 -5.88 -16.99 -21.37
N ARG A 45 -4.58 -17.06 -21.68
CA ARG A 45 -3.99 -16.41 -22.86
C ARG A 45 -4.66 -16.89 -24.17
N ASN A 46 -5.15 -18.13 -24.21
CA ASN A 46 -5.79 -18.73 -25.39
C ASN A 46 -7.28 -18.37 -25.53
N LEU A 47 -7.90 -17.78 -24.50
CA LEU A 47 -9.27 -17.28 -24.59
C LEU A 47 -9.33 -16.02 -25.47
N LYS A 48 -10.40 -15.91 -26.26
CA LYS A 48 -10.69 -14.69 -27.03
C LYS A 48 -10.72 -13.47 -26.10
N LEU A 49 -10.17 -12.35 -26.56
CA LEU A 49 -10.13 -11.11 -25.80
C LEU A 49 -11.52 -10.68 -25.32
N SER A 50 -12.55 -10.84 -26.15
CA SER A 50 -13.94 -10.50 -25.79
C SER A 50 -14.43 -11.24 -24.55
N VAL A 51 -14.15 -12.55 -24.44
CA VAL A 51 -14.55 -13.37 -23.28
C VAL A 51 -13.87 -12.86 -22.01
N ARG A 52 -12.57 -12.54 -22.09
CA ARG A 52 -11.80 -11.98 -20.98
C ARG A 52 -12.32 -10.62 -20.54
N LEU A 53 -12.72 -9.77 -21.49
CA LEU A 53 -13.30 -8.46 -21.19
C LEU A 53 -14.67 -8.60 -20.53
N VAL A 54 -15.55 -9.44 -21.06
CA VAL A 54 -16.88 -9.68 -20.49
C VAL A 54 -16.77 -10.24 -19.06
N ASP A 55 -15.84 -11.17 -18.83
CA ASP A 55 -15.57 -11.70 -17.49
C ASP A 55 -15.10 -10.61 -16.52
N THR A 56 -14.22 -9.72 -16.95
CA THR A 56 -13.82 -8.56 -16.15
C THR A 56 -14.99 -7.63 -15.86
N ILE A 57 -15.79 -7.28 -16.86
CA ILE A 57 -16.96 -6.39 -16.69
C ILE A 57 -17.91 -6.99 -15.65
N ARG A 58 -18.24 -8.29 -15.77
CA ARG A 58 -19.15 -9.00 -14.87
C ARG A 58 -18.75 -8.91 -13.39
N HIS A 59 -17.46 -8.84 -13.09
CA HIS A 59 -16.96 -8.84 -11.70
C HIS A 59 -16.54 -7.45 -11.19
N TYR A 60 -16.45 -6.45 -12.07
CA TYR A 60 -16.04 -5.07 -11.73
C TYR A 60 -17.15 -4.02 -11.83
N TRP A 61 -18.22 -4.26 -12.60
CA TRP A 61 -19.22 -3.23 -12.90
C TRP A 61 -19.87 -2.61 -11.65
N ASP A 62 -20.11 -3.42 -10.62
CA ASP A 62 -20.75 -3.00 -9.37
C ASP A 62 -19.78 -2.30 -8.41
N LEU A 63 -18.47 -2.59 -8.51
CA LEU A 63 -17.47 -2.08 -7.57
C LEU A 63 -17.42 -0.54 -7.55
N GLY A 64 -17.60 0.12 -8.70
CA GLY A 64 -17.65 1.58 -8.77
C GLY A 64 -18.84 2.20 -8.04
N PHE A 65 -19.89 1.42 -7.77
CA PHE A 65 -21.09 1.85 -7.05
C PHE A 65 -21.12 1.37 -5.59
N THR A 66 -20.43 0.27 -5.28
CA THR A 66 -20.54 -0.40 -3.97
C THR A 66 -19.28 -0.31 -3.11
N ALA A 67 -18.13 0.10 -3.66
CA ALA A 67 -16.88 0.19 -2.90
C ALA A 67 -16.81 1.48 -2.07
N PHE A 68 -17.55 1.52 -0.96
CA PHE A 68 -17.51 2.63 -0.01
C PHE A 68 -16.38 2.45 1.02
N GLY A 69 -15.95 3.57 1.61
CA GLY A 69 -15.08 3.55 2.79
C GLY A 69 -13.59 3.73 2.53
N GLY A 70 -13.22 4.09 1.30
CA GLY A 70 -11.88 4.54 0.97
C GLY A 70 -10.83 3.41 0.92
N PRO A 71 -9.54 3.76 0.81
CA PRO A 71 -8.50 2.83 0.38
C PRO A 71 -8.33 1.58 1.23
N GLY A 72 -8.39 1.69 2.57
CA GLY A 72 -8.25 0.54 3.46
C GLY A 72 -9.39 -0.49 3.28
N VAL A 73 -10.62 0.00 3.16
CA VAL A 73 -11.79 -0.85 2.92
C VAL A 73 -11.78 -1.42 1.50
N HIS A 74 -11.32 -0.66 0.50
CA HIS A 74 -11.18 -1.17 -0.87
C HIS A 74 -10.28 -2.41 -0.92
N VAL A 75 -9.15 -2.41 -0.19
CA VAL A 75 -8.25 -3.57 -0.14
C VAL A 75 -8.98 -4.79 0.42
N VAL A 76 -9.77 -4.63 1.49
CA VAL A 76 -10.57 -5.71 2.08
C VAL A 76 -11.65 -6.20 1.12
N ILE A 77 -12.36 -5.30 0.43
CA ILE A 77 -13.38 -5.64 -0.58
C ILE A 77 -12.76 -6.44 -1.72
N LEU A 78 -11.62 -5.97 -2.25
CA LEU A 78 -10.90 -6.61 -3.34
C LEU A 78 -10.36 -7.98 -2.92
N ARG A 79 -9.80 -8.12 -1.71
CA ARG A 79 -9.35 -9.40 -1.17
C ARG A 79 -10.50 -10.40 -1.05
N LYS A 80 -11.58 -10.00 -0.37
CA LYS A 80 -12.76 -10.86 -0.17
C LYS A 80 -13.37 -11.31 -1.50
N ARG A 81 -13.35 -10.46 -2.52
CA ARG A 81 -13.90 -10.79 -3.83
C ARG A 81 -12.95 -11.64 -4.66
N PHE A 82 -11.72 -11.18 -4.88
CA PHE A 82 -10.81 -11.77 -5.86
C PHE A 82 -9.87 -12.84 -5.29
N VAL A 83 -9.70 -12.91 -3.97
CA VAL A 83 -8.97 -13.98 -3.30
C VAL A 83 -9.96 -14.98 -2.72
N ASP A 84 -10.80 -14.57 -1.76
CA ASP A 84 -11.62 -15.52 -0.99
C ASP A 84 -12.78 -16.13 -1.80
N LYS A 85 -13.54 -15.30 -2.54
CA LYS A 85 -14.74 -15.76 -3.26
C LYS A 85 -14.45 -16.32 -4.66
N LEU A 86 -13.69 -15.58 -5.45
CA LEU A 86 -13.45 -15.92 -6.86
C LEU A 86 -12.16 -16.71 -7.08
N ALA A 87 -11.25 -16.76 -6.10
CA ALA A 87 -9.95 -17.40 -6.21
C ALA A 87 -9.18 -17.02 -7.50
N TRP A 88 -9.27 -15.75 -7.92
CA TRP A 88 -8.52 -15.25 -9.07
C TRP A 88 -7.03 -15.15 -8.80
N LEU A 89 -6.67 -14.88 -7.54
CA LEU A 89 -5.31 -14.70 -7.06
C LEU A 89 -5.14 -15.44 -5.73
N ASP A 90 -3.93 -15.94 -5.51
CA ASP A 90 -3.49 -16.42 -4.21
C ASP A 90 -3.13 -15.25 -3.28
N GLU A 91 -3.14 -15.49 -1.96
CA GLU A 91 -2.85 -14.47 -0.94
C GLU A 91 -1.47 -13.84 -1.14
N THR A 92 -0.47 -14.62 -1.57
CA THR A 92 0.89 -14.09 -1.75
C THR A 92 0.97 -13.14 -2.94
N THR A 93 0.31 -13.48 -4.05
CA THR A 93 0.26 -12.59 -5.22
C THR A 93 -0.58 -11.36 -4.95
N PHE A 94 -1.68 -11.47 -4.19
CA PHE A 94 -2.45 -10.31 -3.76
C PHE A 94 -1.60 -9.35 -2.89
N ALA A 95 -0.89 -9.88 -1.89
CA ALA A 95 0.01 -9.10 -1.05
C ALA A 95 1.15 -8.44 -1.85
N ASP A 96 1.72 -9.16 -2.81
CA ASP A 96 2.75 -8.66 -3.73
C ASP A 96 2.22 -7.50 -4.60
N LEU A 97 1.01 -7.62 -5.16
CA LEU A 97 0.38 -6.56 -5.96
C LEU A 97 0.01 -5.33 -5.12
N PHE A 98 -0.45 -5.55 -3.89
CA PHE A 98 -0.75 -4.49 -2.91
C PHE A 98 0.51 -3.75 -2.48
N SER A 99 1.57 -4.49 -2.12
CA SER A 99 2.89 -3.94 -1.80
C SER A 99 3.44 -3.10 -2.95
N LEU A 100 3.39 -3.63 -4.18
CA LEU A 100 3.77 -2.86 -5.37
C LEU A 100 2.84 -1.65 -5.58
N GLY A 101 1.58 -1.70 -5.16
CA GLY A 101 0.64 -0.57 -5.28
C GLY A 101 0.97 0.59 -4.34
N ASN A 102 1.48 0.30 -3.15
CA ASN A 102 1.85 1.31 -2.16
C ASN A 102 3.25 1.91 -2.41
N ALA A 103 4.13 1.12 -3.02
CA ALA A 103 5.49 1.53 -3.36
C ALA A 103 5.56 2.44 -4.60
N LEU A 104 4.53 2.43 -5.45
CA LEU A 104 4.51 3.19 -6.71
C LEU A 104 3.61 4.43 -6.58
N PRO A 105 3.98 5.55 -7.24
CA PRO A 105 3.17 6.75 -7.20
C PRO A 105 1.78 6.53 -7.82
N GLY A 106 0.77 7.08 -7.15
CA GLY A 106 -0.62 7.06 -7.56
C GLY A 106 -1.56 6.38 -6.55
N PRO A 107 -2.85 6.25 -6.89
CA PRO A 107 -3.85 5.73 -5.97
C PRO A 107 -3.73 4.21 -5.76
N GLY A 108 -3.20 3.81 -4.60
CA GLY A 108 -2.90 2.40 -4.28
C GLY A 108 -4.06 1.41 -4.46
N SER A 109 -5.29 1.74 -4.01
CA SER A 109 -6.45 0.86 -4.18
C SER A 109 -6.86 0.69 -5.65
N THR A 110 -6.76 1.75 -6.45
CA THR A 110 -6.98 1.70 -7.90
C THR A 110 -5.90 0.90 -8.61
N GLN A 111 -4.64 1.10 -8.24
CA GLN A 111 -3.54 0.31 -8.79
C GLN A 111 -3.68 -1.17 -8.46
N LEU A 112 -4.15 -1.50 -7.25
CA LEU A 112 -4.45 -2.87 -6.86
C LEU A 112 -5.58 -3.44 -7.73
N ALA A 113 -6.75 -2.78 -7.76
CA ALA A 113 -7.90 -3.20 -8.57
C ALA A 113 -7.52 -3.39 -10.05
N PHE A 114 -6.77 -2.45 -10.61
CA PHE A 114 -6.23 -2.53 -11.97
C PHE A 114 -5.31 -3.74 -12.15
N SER A 115 -4.33 -3.91 -11.25
CA SER A 115 -3.33 -4.99 -11.36
C SER A 115 -3.92 -6.39 -11.21
N ILE A 116 -4.99 -6.57 -10.43
CA ILE A 116 -5.73 -7.83 -10.33
C ILE A 116 -6.33 -8.21 -11.69
N ALA A 117 -6.99 -7.25 -12.36
CA ALA A 117 -7.57 -7.47 -13.68
C ALA A 117 -6.49 -7.70 -14.75
N VAL A 118 -5.35 -7.00 -14.68
CA VAL A 118 -4.21 -7.26 -15.57
C VAL A 118 -3.65 -8.66 -15.35
N ALA A 119 -3.42 -9.06 -14.10
CA ALA A 119 -2.87 -10.36 -13.75
C ALA A 119 -3.73 -11.51 -14.29
N ARG A 120 -5.06 -11.39 -14.21
CA ARG A 120 -5.99 -12.43 -14.65
C ARG A 120 -6.33 -12.38 -16.14
N ASN A 121 -6.68 -11.20 -16.65
CA ASN A 121 -7.33 -11.02 -17.95
C ASN A 121 -6.59 -10.04 -18.87
N GLY A 122 -5.43 -9.50 -18.47
CA GLY A 122 -4.47 -8.76 -19.32
C GLY A 122 -4.69 -7.25 -19.34
N THR A 123 -3.86 -6.53 -20.09
CA THR A 123 -3.79 -5.05 -20.02
C THR A 123 -5.09 -4.34 -20.38
N LEU A 124 -5.74 -4.73 -21.49
CA LEU A 124 -7.04 -4.18 -21.90
C LEU A 124 -8.13 -4.44 -20.85
N ALA A 125 -8.11 -5.62 -20.23
CA ALA A 125 -9.02 -5.94 -19.13
C ALA A 125 -8.74 -5.07 -17.90
N GLY A 126 -7.47 -4.79 -17.60
CA GLY A 126 -7.07 -3.82 -16.59
C GLY A 126 -7.67 -2.43 -16.83
N LEU A 127 -7.59 -1.93 -18.06
CA LEU A 127 -8.17 -0.63 -18.43
C LEU A 127 -9.69 -0.63 -18.28
N VAL A 128 -10.38 -1.67 -18.75
CA VAL A 128 -11.83 -1.81 -18.57
C VAL A 128 -12.21 -1.87 -17.09
N ALA A 129 -11.48 -2.65 -16.29
CA ALA A 129 -11.66 -2.70 -14.85
C ALA A 129 -11.50 -1.32 -14.19
N PHE A 130 -10.50 -0.54 -14.59
CA PHE A 130 -10.30 0.82 -14.12
C PHE A 130 -11.47 1.75 -14.47
N LEU A 131 -12.01 1.65 -15.70
CA LEU A 131 -13.15 2.46 -16.12
C LEU A 131 -14.39 2.18 -15.25
N PHE A 132 -14.76 0.91 -15.07
CA PHE A 132 -15.90 0.55 -14.22
C PHE A 132 -15.67 0.86 -12.74
N TRP A 133 -14.42 0.75 -12.27
CA TRP A 133 -14.02 1.07 -10.91
C TRP A 133 -14.10 2.57 -10.60
N SER A 134 -13.81 3.43 -11.57
CA SER A 134 -13.59 4.87 -11.32
C SER A 134 -14.66 5.78 -11.90
N ILE A 135 -15.21 5.49 -13.10
CA ILE A 135 -16.15 6.37 -13.80
C ILE A 135 -17.40 6.69 -12.98
N PRO A 136 -18.11 5.72 -12.35
CA PRO A 136 -19.33 6.04 -11.61
C PRO A 136 -19.10 7.07 -10.51
N GLY A 137 -18.06 6.88 -9.71
CA GLY A 137 -17.67 7.83 -8.67
C GLY A 137 -17.18 9.17 -9.26
N ALA A 138 -16.42 9.16 -10.35
CA ALA A 138 -15.95 10.38 -11.02
C ALA A 138 -17.12 11.19 -11.59
N ALA A 139 -18.10 10.53 -12.21
CA ALA A 139 -19.30 11.16 -12.74
C ALA A 139 -20.16 11.76 -11.60
N GLY A 140 -20.36 11.03 -10.51
CA GLY A 140 -21.09 11.55 -9.35
C GLY A 140 -20.37 12.72 -8.68
N MET A 141 -19.04 12.67 -8.54
CA MET A 141 -18.24 13.78 -8.03
C MET A 141 -18.27 14.99 -8.98
N ALA A 142 -18.23 14.79 -10.29
CA ALA A 142 -18.37 15.88 -11.27
C ALA A 142 -19.78 16.51 -11.20
N ALA A 143 -20.84 15.70 -11.08
CA ALA A 143 -22.21 16.18 -10.90
C ALA A 143 -22.36 17.00 -9.60
N LEU A 144 -21.75 16.53 -8.51
CA LEU A 144 -21.68 17.29 -7.26
C LEU A 144 -20.96 18.63 -7.45
N GLY A 145 -19.83 18.65 -8.15
CA GLY A 145 -19.11 19.90 -8.46
C GLY A 145 -19.97 20.88 -9.23
N ALA A 146 -20.78 20.39 -10.19
CA ALA A 146 -21.70 21.22 -10.94
C ALA A 146 -22.86 21.74 -10.06
N GLY A 147 -23.26 20.97 -9.04
CA GLY A 147 -24.23 21.38 -8.02
C GLY A 147 -23.67 22.45 -7.08
N VAL A 148 -22.44 22.27 -6.58
CA VAL A 148 -21.78 23.19 -5.63
C VAL A 148 -21.68 24.60 -6.20
N ARG A 149 -21.44 24.74 -7.50
CA ARG A 149 -21.41 26.04 -8.20
C ARG A 149 -22.70 26.85 -8.11
N LYS A 150 -23.83 26.21 -7.78
CA LYS A 150 -25.14 26.86 -7.64
C LYS A 150 -25.43 27.31 -6.21
N PHE A 151 -24.62 26.88 -5.24
CA PHE A 151 -24.81 27.29 -3.85
C PHE A 151 -24.27 28.70 -3.60
N PRO A 152 -24.98 29.52 -2.79
CA PRO A 152 -24.55 30.87 -2.48
C PRO A 152 -23.24 30.87 -1.68
N GLU A 153 -22.43 31.94 -1.84
CA GLU A 153 -21.10 32.11 -1.21
C GLU A 153 -21.13 31.94 0.33
N ARG A 154 -22.22 32.36 0.97
CA ARG A 154 -22.40 32.26 2.42
C ARG A 154 -23.23 31.06 2.82
N LEU A 155 -22.59 30.11 3.50
CA LEU A 155 -23.28 28.99 4.14
C LEU A 155 -23.73 29.38 5.55
N PRO A 156 -24.94 28.97 5.97
CA PRO A 156 -25.39 29.14 7.35
C PRO A 156 -24.40 28.50 8.35
N PRO A 157 -24.20 29.08 9.56
CA PRO A 157 -23.30 28.52 10.57
C PRO A 157 -23.55 27.05 10.91
N ILE A 158 -24.82 26.63 10.89
CA ILE A 158 -25.22 25.23 11.09
C ILE A 158 -24.61 24.28 10.05
N VAL A 159 -24.49 24.73 8.80
CA VAL A 159 -23.87 23.93 7.72
C VAL A 159 -22.36 23.85 7.94
N LEU A 160 -21.71 24.92 8.40
CA LEU A 160 -20.28 24.91 8.71
C LEU A 160 -19.94 23.93 9.84
N ALA A 161 -20.78 23.87 10.88
CA ALA A 161 -20.63 22.92 11.97
C ALA A 161 -20.84 21.47 11.50
N LEU A 162 -21.86 21.23 10.65
CA LEU A 162 -22.08 19.93 10.00
C LEU A 162 -20.85 19.49 9.21
N LEU A 163 -20.31 20.37 8.36
CA LEU A 163 -19.14 20.07 7.53
C LEU A 163 -17.87 19.85 8.37
N THR A 164 -17.71 20.61 9.45
CA THR A 164 -16.60 20.42 10.38
C THR A 164 -16.67 19.05 11.07
N GLY A 165 -17.85 18.63 11.53
CA GLY A 165 -18.04 17.30 12.10
C GLY A 165 -17.77 16.18 11.10
N LEU A 166 -18.17 16.39 9.84
CA LEU A 166 -17.90 15.47 8.75
C LEU A 166 -16.39 15.35 8.45
N ASN A 167 -15.69 16.49 8.35
CA ASN A 167 -14.23 16.54 8.20
C ASN A 167 -13.51 15.86 9.37
N ALA A 168 -13.94 16.11 10.60
CA ALA A 168 -13.34 15.48 11.79
C ALA A 168 -13.43 13.96 11.73
N SER A 169 -14.60 13.40 11.38
CA SER A 169 -14.74 11.95 11.18
C SER A 169 -13.91 11.42 10.01
N ALA A 170 -13.80 12.17 8.91
CA ALA A 170 -12.93 11.82 7.80
C ALA A 170 -11.46 11.72 8.22
N VAL A 171 -10.96 12.67 9.03
CA VAL A 171 -9.59 12.61 9.58
C VAL A 171 -9.40 11.37 10.46
N GLY A 172 -10.39 11.01 11.28
CA GLY A 172 -10.39 9.78 12.06
C GLY A 172 -10.27 8.50 11.21
N LEU A 173 -10.99 8.43 10.09
CA LEU A 173 -10.90 7.31 9.15
C LEU A 173 -9.56 7.26 8.40
N ILE A 174 -8.97 8.41 8.13
CA ILE A 174 -7.64 8.49 7.50
C ILE A 174 -6.56 8.04 8.49
N ALA A 175 -6.68 8.43 9.76
CA ALA A 175 -5.83 7.90 10.83
C ALA A 175 -5.97 6.38 10.96
N LEU A 176 -7.18 5.84 10.75
CA LEU A 176 -7.41 4.40 10.72
C LEU A 176 -6.69 3.72 9.55
N ALA A 177 -6.74 4.30 8.36
CA ALA A 177 -6.00 3.80 7.22
C ALA A 177 -4.48 3.81 7.47
N ALA A 178 -3.95 4.87 8.09
CA ALA A 178 -2.54 4.96 8.49
C ALA A 178 -2.16 3.83 9.47
N PHE A 179 -2.99 3.60 10.49
CA PHE A 179 -2.80 2.52 11.46
C PHE A 179 -2.84 1.12 10.83
N GLN A 180 -3.78 0.87 9.92
CA GLN A 180 -3.88 -0.42 9.23
C GLN A 180 -2.65 -0.67 8.34
N LEU A 181 -2.23 0.36 7.59
CA LEU A 181 -1.05 0.28 6.74
C LEU A 181 0.23 0.08 7.57
N SER A 182 0.35 0.73 8.73
CA SER A 182 1.49 0.54 9.62
C SER A 182 1.60 -0.88 10.16
N ARG A 183 0.48 -1.57 10.41
CA ARG A 183 0.52 -2.99 10.82
C ARG A 183 1.10 -3.91 9.75
N SER A 184 0.91 -3.58 8.46
CA SER A 184 1.48 -4.37 7.35
C SER A 184 2.89 -3.93 6.94
N SER A 185 3.23 -2.65 7.09
CA SER A 185 4.50 -2.09 6.64
C SER A 185 5.61 -2.20 7.69
N ILE A 186 5.26 -2.26 8.98
CA ILE A 186 6.23 -2.35 10.07
C ILE A 186 6.55 -3.81 10.38
N THR A 187 7.63 -4.30 9.79
CA THR A 187 8.10 -5.69 9.99
C THR A 187 9.31 -5.78 10.93
N ASP A 188 10.11 -4.74 11.04
CA ASP A 188 11.43 -4.76 11.67
C ASP A 188 11.83 -3.38 12.23
N PRO A 189 12.92 -3.28 13.02
CA PRO A 189 13.35 -2.01 13.60
C PRO A 189 13.69 -0.91 12.58
N VAL A 190 14.20 -1.25 11.40
CA VAL A 190 14.51 -0.26 10.35
C VAL A 190 13.22 0.29 9.78
N SER A 191 12.26 -0.59 9.46
CA SER A 191 10.93 -0.17 9.00
C SER A 191 10.23 0.72 10.03
N ARG A 192 10.37 0.45 11.34
CA ARG A 192 9.86 1.33 12.42
C ARG A 192 10.50 2.73 12.36
N LEU A 193 11.82 2.79 12.22
CA LEU A 193 12.55 4.05 12.15
C LEU A 193 12.21 4.82 10.87
N LEU A 194 11.99 4.13 9.74
CA LEU A 194 11.59 4.76 8.48
C LEU A 194 10.20 5.37 8.56
N VAL A 195 9.22 4.67 9.16
CA VAL A 195 7.88 5.23 9.39
C VAL A 195 7.97 6.48 10.26
N LEU A 196 8.69 6.43 11.38
CA LEU A 196 8.86 7.57 12.27
C LEU A 196 9.60 8.72 11.57
N GLY A 197 10.71 8.43 10.89
CA GLY A 197 11.55 9.43 10.23
C GLY A 197 10.82 10.14 9.10
N SER A 198 10.13 9.40 8.23
CA SER A 198 9.34 9.99 7.15
C SER A 198 8.13 10.79 7.65
N ALA A 199 7.44 10.29 8.69
CA ALA A 199 6.33 11.03 9.31
C ALA A 199 6.80 12.34 9.95
N SER A 200 7.83 12.29 10.79
CA SER A 200 8.40 13.47 11.47
C SER A 200 8.94 14.48 10.48
N PHE A 201 9.67 14.04 9.46
CA PHE A 201 10.20 14.95 8.44
C PHE A 201 9.06 15.61 7.65
N GLY A 202 8.04 14.85 7.26
CA GLY A 202 6.89 15.39 6.52
C GLY A 202 6.00 16.33 7.36
N ILE A 203 5.95 16.14 8.68
CA ILE A 203 5.24 17.06 9.58
C ILE A 203 5.98 18.40 9.66
N CYS A 204 7.32 18.38 9.77
CA CYS A 204 8.14 19.57 9.91
C CYS A 204 8.34 20.35 8.60
N TYR A 205 8.41 19.65 7.46
CA TYR A 205 8.73 20.24 6.16
C TYR A 205 7.68 19.91 5.11
N HIS A 206 7.29 20.93 4.34
CA HIS A 206 6.30 20.80 3.28
C HIS A 206 6.91 21.18 1.95
N ALA A 207 7.31 20.17 1.16
CA ALA A 207 7.73 20.37 -0.22
C ALA A 207 7.26 19.21 -1.10
N PRO A 208 6.74 19.45 -2.32
CA PRO A 208 6.25 18.37 -3.19
C PRO A 208 7.33 17.34 -3.57
N TRP A 209 8.59 17.76 -3.72
CA TRP A 209 9.70 16.86 -4.07
C TRP A 209 10.12 15.94 -2.91
N MET A 210 9.74 16.26 -1.68
CA MET A 210 10.12 15.51 -0.49
C MET A 210 9.51 14.11 -0.47
N TYR A 211 8.25 13.95 -0.90
CA TYR A 211 7.53 12.68 -0.87
C TYR A 211 8.27 11.56 -1.65
N PRO A 212 8.61 11.71 -2.94
CA PRO A 212 9.38 10.70 -3.66
C PRO A 212 10.76 10.47 -3.05
N VAL A 213 11.45 11.53 -2.62
CA VAL A 213 12.81 11.41 -2.03
C VAL A 213 12.79 10.56 -0.76
N LEU A 214 11.83 10.79 0.15
CA LEU A 214 11.71 10.00 1.38
C LEU A 214 11.34 8.54 1.12
N VAL A 215 10.49 8.30 0.12
CA VAL A 215 10.07 6.94 -0.25
C VAL A 215 11.24 6.17 -0.85
N PHE A 216 11.86 6.68 -1.92
CA PHE A 216 13.02 6.03 -2.54
C PHE A 216 14.22 5.94 -1.60
N GLY A 217 14.43 6.97 -0.76
CA GLY A 217 15.44 6.97 0.30
C GLY A 217 15.21 5.84 1.30
N GLY A 218 13.98 5.61 1.74
CA GLY A 218 13.65 4.49 2.63
C GLY A 218 13.90 3.11 2.00
N GLY A 219 13.56 2.97 0.72
CA GLY A 219 13.93 1.79 -0.07
C GLY A 219 15.43 1.54 -0.09
N LEU A 220 16.22 2.58 -0.40
CA LEU A 220 17.67 2.48 -0.45
C LEU A 220 18.30 2.19 0.91
N ILE A 221 17.83 2.84 1.98
CA ILE A 221 18.29 2.60 3.36
C ILE A 221 18.09 1.13 3.74
N THR A 222 16.91 0.57 3.42
CA THR A 222 16.61 -0.83 3.73
C THR A 222 17.49 -1.79 2.93
N LEU A 223 17.72 -1.47 1.65
CA LEU A 223 18.63 -2.24 0.79
C LEU A 223 20.07 -2.25 1.34
N LEU A 224 20.60 -1.06 1.68
CA LEU A 224 21.93 -0.94 2.26
C LEU A 224 22.03 -1.66 3.60
N TYR A 225 20.98 -1.60 4.42
CA TYR A 225 20.93 -2.30 5.70
C TYR A 225 20.99 -3.82 5.51
N ASP A 226 20.16 -4.41 4.66
CA ASP A 226 20.13 -5.87 4.50
C ASP A 226 21.41 -6.41 3.86
N PHE A 227 21.97 -5.69 2.90
CA PHE A 227 23.19 -6.10 2.20
C PHE A 227 24.47 -5.62 2.89
N ARG A 228 24.39 -4.96 4.06
CA ARG A 228 25.54 -4.42 4.79
C ARG A 228 26.64 -5.45 5.04
N ARG A 229 26.28 -6.70 5.38
CA ARG A 229 27.26 -7.76 5.63
C ARG A 229 28.02 -8.16 4.37
N ARG A 230 27.32 -8.37 3.24
CA ARG A 230 27.95 -8.69 1.95
C ARG A 230 28.83 -7.54 1.44
N ILE A 231 28.42 -6.28 1.67
CA ILE A 231 29.21 -5.09 1.31
C ILE A 231 30.47 -5.00 2.18
N VAL A 232 30.34 -5.16 3.50
CA VAL A 232 31.48 -5.12 4.43
C VAL A 232 32.48 -6.24 4.14
N GLU A 233 32.00 -7.45 3.83
CA GLU A 233 32.86 -8.56 3.42
C GLU A 233 33.62 -8.24 2.13
N ALA A 234 32.94 -7.77 1.08
CA ALA A 234 33.56 -7.39 -0.20
C ALA A 234 34.57 -6.23 -0.09
N VAL A 235 34.33 -5.27 0.80
CA VAL A 235 35.26 -4.18 1.09
C VAL A 235 36.47 -4.69 1.89
N SER A 236 36.25 -5.55 2.89
CA SER A 236 37.33 -6.12 3.71
C SER A 236 38.27 -7.02 2.90
N THR A 237 37.76 -7.76 1.91
CA THR A 237 38.55 -8.61 1.02
C THR A 237 39.37 -7.76 0.03
N ARG A 238 38.82 -6.65 -0.49
CA ARG A 238 39.57 -5.69 -1.31
C ARG A 238 40.71 -5.04 -0.52
N PHE A 239 40.46 -4.60 0.71
CA PHE A 239 41.49 -4.01 1.57
C PHE A 239 42.58 -5.01 1.99
N LYS A 240 42.23 -6.28 2.27
CA LYS A 240 43.22 -7.34 2.54
C LYS A 240 44.06 -7.69 1.31
N SER A 241 43.45 -7.75 0.13
CA SER A 241 44.16 -7.98 -1.15
C SER A 241 45.16 -6.86 -1.46
N GLN A 242 44.77 -5.60 -1.23
CA GLN A 242 45.63 -4.45 -1.48
C GLN A 242 46.79 -4.37 -0.47
N ARG A 243 46.55 -4.71 0.81
CA ARG A 243 47.59 -4.77 1.85
C ARG A 243 48.56 -5.96 1.65
N SER A 244 48.09 -7.08 1.09
CA SER A 244 48.96 -8.20 0.68
C SER A 244 49.83 -7.85 -0.54
N SER A 245 49.31 -7.05 -1.49
CA SER A 245 50.07 -6.59 -2.65
C SER A 245 51.18 -5.59 -2.28
N SER A 246 50.92 -4.66 -1.33
CA SER A 246 51.96 -3.78 -0.80
C SER A 246 53.00 -4.52 0.06
N ARG A 247 52.61 -5.59 0.77
CA ARG A 247 53.56 -6.39 1.57
C ARG A 247 54.47 -7.27 0.70
N LYS A 248 53.98 -7.77 -0.44
CA LYS A 248 54.83 -8.45 -1.45
C LYS A 248 55.73 -7.48 -2.21
N ALA A 249 55.31 -6.23 -2.43
CA ALA A 249 56.16 -5.20 -3.03
C ALA A 249 57.30 -4.75 -2.10
N ASN A 250 57.05 -4.63 -0.78
CA ASN A 250 58.10 -4.32 0.20
C ASN A 250 59.02 -5.51 0.55
N GLN A 251 58.66 -6.74 0.19
CA GLN A 251 59.49 -7.93 0.44
C GLN A 251 60.31 -8.36 -0.79
N ALA A 252 60.18 -7.62 -1.90
CA ALA A 252 60.97 -7.80 -3.12
C ALA A 252 62.16 -6.83 -3.23
N ASP A 253 62.36 -5.96 -2.24
CA ASP A 253 63.43 -4.94 -2.22
C ASP A 253 64.58 -5.25 -1.24
N ASP A 254 64.50 -6.36 -0.48
CA ASP A 254 65.64 -6.88 0.29
C ASP A 254 66.42 -7.89 -0.58
N GLY A 255 67.30 -7.35 -1.42
CA GLY A 255 68.36 -8.09 -2.11
C GLY A 255 69.46 -8.59 -1.14
N PRO A 256 70.32 -9.53 -1.59
CA PRO A 256 71.04 -10.43 -0.69
C PRO A 256 72.27 -9.77 -0.04
N HIS A 257 72.29 -9.72 1.30
CA HIS A 257 73.55 -9.58 2.03
C HIS A 257 74.13 -10.96 2.35
N ASN A 258 75.23 -11.25 1.66
CA ASN A 258 76.11 -12.38 1.86
C ASN A 258 76.87 -12.19 3.19
N GLY A 259 76.66 -13.08 4.14
CA GLY A 259 77.36 -13.10 5.43
C GLY A 259 77.36 -14.53 5.95
N GLN A 260 78.45 -15.24 5.72
CA GLN A 260 78.69 -16.59 6.22
C GLN A 260 78.52 -16.64 7.74
N THR A 261 77.69 -17.55 8.23
CA THR A 261 77.88 -18.16 9.54
C THR A 261 77.50 -19.63 9.40
N GLN A 262 78.50 -20.49 9.55
CA GLN A 262 78.35 -21.94 9.65
C GLN A 262 77.54 -22.26 10.91
N ASP A 263 76.67 -23.27 10.87
CA ASP A 263 76.91 -24.49 11.63
C ASP A 263 75.79 -25.54 11.44
N ILE A 264 76.23 -26.67 10.90
CA ILE A 264 75.93 -28.06 11.30
C ILE A 264 74.51 -28.60 11.06
N GLU A 265 74.47 -29.36 9.97
CA GLU A 265 73.58 -30.45 9.59
C GLU A 265 73.44 -31.54 10.66
N LEU A 266 72.20 -31.99 10.92
CA LEU A 266 71.89 -33.35 11.37
C LEU A 266 70.61 -33.82 10.65
N GLU A 267 70.82 -34.82 9.81
CA GLU A 267 69.87 -35.59 8.98
C GLU A 267 69.03 -36.57 9.87
N PRO A 268 68.10 -37.38 9.33
CA PRO A 268 66.69 -37.39 9.70
C PRO A 268 66.26 -38.75 10.27
N VAL A 269 65.05 -38.86 10.82
CA VAL A 269 64.38 -40.16 10.93
C VAL A 269 62.90 -40.02 10.61
N ALA A 270 62.50 -40.69 9.53
CA ALA A 270 61.12 -40.99 9.18
C ALA A 270 60.54 -42.04 10.12
N SER A 271 59.24 -41.99 10.45
CA SER A 271 58.46 -43.22 10.58
C SER A 271 56.95 -43.02 10.47
N THR A 272 56.40 -43.96 9.74
CA THR A 272 55.03 -44.17 9.29
C THR A 272 54.17 -44.88 10.36
N ARG A 273 52.85 -44.61 10.32
CA ARG A 273 51.69 -45.52 10.63
C ARG A 273 51.25 -45.87 12.07
N CYS A 274 49.93 -45.63 12.25
CA CYS A 274 48.85 -46.48 12.76
C CYS A 274 48.71 -46.91 14.24
N ALA A 275 47.43 -46.84 14.68
CA ALA A 275 46.66 -47.68 15.61
C ALA A 275 46.47 -47.23 17.09
N SER A 276 45.18 -47.13 17.46
CA SER A 276 44.53 -47.08 18.80
C SER A 276 44.80 -48.33 19.69
N PRO A 277 44.15 -48.54 20.88
CA PRO A 277 43.56 -47.67 21.92
C PRO A 277 43.93 -48.05 23.40
N ASP A 278 43.41 -47.26 24.36
CA ASP A 278 42.91 -47.62 25.71
C ASP A 278 43.85 -47.76 26.93
N ALA A 279 43.26 -47.49 28.11
CA ALA A 279 43.63 -47.83 29.51
C ALA A 279 43.98 -46.71 30.53
N THR A 280 42.93 -46.22 31.21
CA THR A 280 42.66 -46.19 32.68
C THR A 280 43.54 -45.48 33.75
N ASP A 281 42.80 -44.78 34.65
CA ASP A 281 42.99 -44.57 36.12
C ASP A 281 44.17 -43.68 36.60
N LYS A 282 44.14 -42.82 37.65
CA LYS A 282 43.27 -42.62 38.83
C LYS A 282 43.70 -41.32 39.59
N LYS A 283 42.72 -40.62 40.20
CA LYS A 283 42.70 -39.86 41.51
C LYS A 283 43.77 -38.81 41.94
N GLN A 284 43.29 -37.54 42.11
CA GLN A 284 43.29 -36.58 43.27
C GLN A 284 44.05 -36.90 44.60
N PRO A 285 44.26 -35.95 45.58
CA PRO A 285 43.52 -34.68 45.90
C PRO A 285 44.34 -33.44 46.40
N GLY A 286 43.66 -32.31 46.73
CA GLY A 286 44.18 -31.02 47.31
C GLY A 286 44.58 -31.06 48.81
N PRO A 287 44.75 -29.92 49.56
CA PRO A 287 43.75 -28.84 49.74
C PRO A 287 44.27 -27.37 50.01
N ALA A 288 43.29 -26.43 50.02
CA ALA A 288 43.06 -25.18 50.82
C ALA A 288 44.16 -24.13 51.14
N VAL A 289 43.76 -22.84 51.07
CA VAL A 289 43.92 -21.69 52.03
C VAL A 289 43.71 -20.38 51.23
N GLN A 290 42.59 -19.64 51.35
CA GLN A 290 42.17 -18.62 52.34
C GLN A 290 42.80 -17.23 52.10
N ASP A 291 42.01 -16.25 51.64
CA ASP A 291 42.33 -14.82 51.76
C ASP A 291 41.06 -13.92 51.66
N LEU A 292 40.93 -13.01 52.61
CA LEU A 292 40.08 -11.80 52.73
C LEU A 292 40.74 -10.95 53.86
N PRO A 293 40.50 -9.63 54.03
CA PRO A 293 39.51 -8.73 53.38
C PRO A 293 40.04 -7.29 53.02
N PHE A 294 39.31 -6.52 52.20
CA PHE A 294 38.75 -5.19 52.59
C PHE A 294 37.77 -4.63 51.54
N GLN A 295 36.76 -3.92 52.03
CA GLN A 295 35.51 -3.50 51.39
C GLN A 295 35.58 -2.12 50.71
N LEU A 296 34.70 -1.87 49.73
CA LEU A 296 33.78 -0.72 49.78
C LEU A 296 32.49 -0.96 48.96
N ALA A 297 31.38 -0.52 49.56
CA ALA A 297 29.97 -0.85 49.30
C ALA A 297 29.42 -0.30 47.97
N THR A 298 28.35 -0.85 47.37
CA THR A 298 26.96 -0.62 47.83
C THR A 298 25.95 -1.49 47.07
N SER A 299 25.11 -2.19 47.86
CA SER A 299 23.66 -2.47 47.69
C SER A 299 23.08 -3.13 46.42
N SER A 300 22.12 -4.05 46.45
CA SER A 300 21.57 -4.99 47.45
C SER A 300 20.37 -5.70 46.80
N THR A 301 20.48 -7.03 46.70
CA THR A 301 19.42 -8.04 46.87
C THR A 301 18.16 -8.06 45.99
N SER A 302 18.15 -9.06 45.11
CA SER A 302 16.99 -9.84 44.68
C SER A 302 16.21 -10.41 45.87
N LEU A 303 14.89 -10.19 45.90
CA LEU A 303 13.97 -11.03 46.65
C LEU A 303 12.64 -11.20 45.90
N ARG A 304 12.30 -12.47 45.67
CA ARG A 304 10.95 -13.05 45.79
C ARG A 304 10.06 -13.09 44.56
N GLN A 305 10.33 -14.12 43.77
CA GLN A 305 9.38 -14.91 43.00
C GLN A 305 8.50 -15.72 43.97
N ARG A 306 7.17 -15.51 43.96
CA ARG A 306 6.14 -16.50 44.37
C ARG A 306 4.74 -16.00 43.99
N ASN A 307 4.00 -16.87 43.31
CA ASN A 307 2.55 -16.87 43.07
C ASN A 307 2.06 -16.18 41.79
N ALA A 308 2.11 -16.91 40.67
CA ALA A 308 0.97 -17.01 39.76
C ALA A 308 0.88 -18.47 39.30
N ALA A 309 -0.19 -19.14 39.74
CA ALA A 309 -0.48 -20.54 39.46
C ALA A 309 -0.99 -20.70 38.01
N THR A 310 -0.44 -21.72 37.35
CA THR A 310 -1.03 -22.64 36.37
C THR A 310 -2.46 -22.38 35.87
N MET A 311 -2.58 -22.12 34.56
CA MET A 311 -3.56 -22.79 33.69
C MET A 311 -2.88 -23.12 32.35
N ASP A 312 -3.17 -24.33 31.86
CA ASP A 312 -2.46 -25.09 30.84
C ASP A 312 -2.31 -24.42 29.46
N CYS A 313 -1.08 -24.42 28.95
CA CYS A 313 -0.77 -24.27 27.52
C CYS A 313 0.02 -25.50 27.07
N ASN A 314 -0.70 -26.57 26.74
CA ASN A 314 -0.15 -27.70 25.98
C ASN A 314 -1.00 -27.91 24.73
N LEU A 315 -0.65 -27.22 23.65
CA LEU A 315 -0.83 -27.67 22.27
C LEU A 315 0.11 -26.82 21.40
N PHE A 316 0.75 -27.44 20.40
CA PHE A 316 1.82 -26.92 19.53
C PHE A 316 3.27 -27.18 19.97
N HIS A 317 3.59 -28.45 20.24
CA HIS A 317 4.85 -29.00 19.75
C HIS A 317 4.66 -29.40 18.28
N VAL A 318 5.19 -28.59 17.35
CA VAL A 318 5.47 -29.06 15.99
C VAL A 318 6.95 -29.40 15.97
N ASP A 319 7.24 -30.69 15.87
CA ASP A 319 8.59 -31.20 15.70
C ASP A 319 9.23 -30.57 14.46
N THR A 320 10.32 -29.85 14.69
CA THR A 320 11.28 -29.46 13.66
C THR A 320 12.05 -30.70 13.21
N ALA A 321 11.42 -31.53 12.38
CA ALA A 321 12.12 -32.44 11.50
C ALA A 321 12.39 -31.71 10.18
N ALA A 322 13.66 -31.56 9.85
CA ALA A 322 14.13 -31.03 8.58
C ALA A 322 13.59 -31.86 7.42
N ALA A 323 12.48 -31.42 6.83
CA ALA A 323 12.01 -31.88 5.54
C ALA A 323 12.40 -30.82 4.52
N ASP A 324 13.46 -31.11 3.77
CA ASP A 324 13.85 -30.42 2.55
C ASP A 324 12.79 -30.71 1.47
N VAL A 325 11.60 -30.14 1.65
CA VAL A 325 10.56 -30.09 0.62
C VAL A 325 10.89 -28.85 -0.19
N SER A 326 11.41 -29.06 -1.39
CA SER A 326 11.51 -28.00 -2.40
C SER A 326 10.12 -27.39 -2.56
N ALA A 327 9.88 -26.25 -1.92
CA ALA A 327 8.58 -25.59 -1.93
C ALA A 327 8.25 -25.21 -3.37
N VAL A 328 7.38 -25.99 -4.01
CA VAL A 328 6.86 -25.69 -5.33
C VAL A 328 6.14 -24.35 -5.23
N ASP A 329 6.66 -23.35 -5.95
CA ASP A 329 6.17 -21.97 -5.92
C ASP A 329 4.78 -21.89 -6.58
N HIS A 330 3.71 -22.15 -5.81
CA HIS A 330 2.30 -22.14 -6.26
C HIS A 330 1.75 -20.74 -6.58
N ARG A 331 2.59 -19.76 -6.92
CA ARG A 331 2.16 -18.39 -7.24
C ARG A 331 1.36 -18.36 -8.53
N THR A 332 0.25 -17.63 -8.53
CA THR A 332 -0.54 -17.44 -9.74
C THR A 332 0.27 -16.79 -10.88
N PRO A 333 0.26 -17.38 -12.09
CA PRO A 333 0.94 -16.78 -13.23
C PRO A 333 0.25 -15.47 -13.62
N ILE A 334 1.01 -14.37 -13.55
CA ILE A 334 0.53 -13.03 -13.88
C ILE A 334 0.63 -12.81 -15.38
N MET A 335 -0.49 -12.47 -16.04
CA MET A 335 -0.46 -12.06 -17.43
C MET A 335 0.11 -10.64 -17.55
N VAL A 336 1.40 -10.57 -17.90
CA VAL A 336 2.14 -9.32 -18.04
C VAL A 336 2.31 -8.92 -19.51
N LEU A 337 2.50 -7.62 -19.74
CA LEU A 337 2.86 -7.09 -21.04
C LEU A 337 4.28 -7.53 -21.44
N ASN A 338 4.58 -7.54 -22.74
CA ASN A 338 5.94 -7.75 -23.23
C ASN A 338 6.90 -6.69 -22.65
N ARG A 339 8.09 -7.11 -22.20
CA ARG A 339 9.10 -6.25 -21.57
C ARG A 339 9.46 -5.04 -22.44
N THR A 340 9.58 -5.23 -23.76
CA THR A 340 9.90 -4.13 -24.69
C THR A 340 8.78 -3.08 -24.71
N MET A 341 7.52 -3.51 -24.77
CA MET A 341 6.38 -2.60 -24.72
C MET A 341 6.26 -1.91 -23.36
N ALA A 342 6.59 -2.61 -22.27
CA ALA A 342 6.59 -2.05 -20.93
C ALA A 342 7.66 -0.96 -20.75
N MET A 343 8.87 -1.19 -21.27
CA MET A 343 9.93 -0.17 -21.29
C MET A 343 9.57 1.00 -22.20
N ALA A 344 8.96 0.73 -23.37
CA ALA A 344 8.48 1.78 -24.27
C ALA A 344 7.38 2.65 -23.63
N LEU A 345 6.43 2.04 -22.91
CA LEU A 345 5.43 2.76 -22.13
C LEU A 345 6.05 3.58 -21.00
N GLY A 346 7.05 3.04 -20.31
CA GLY A 346 7.78 3.76 -19.26
C GLY A 346 8.53 4.97 -19.82
N ALA A 347 9.26 4.80 -20.92
CA ALA A 347 9.94 5.89 -21.61
C ALA A 347 8.96 6.93 -22.15
N GLY A 348 7.87 6.48 -22.77
CA GLY A 348 6.80 7.35 -23.26
C GLY A 348 6.11 8.13 -22.13
N PHE A 349 5.93 7.52 -20.96
CA PHE A 349 5.41 8.20 -19.78
C PHE A 349 6.38 9.28 -19.28
N ILE A 350 7.68 8.98 -19.16
CA ILE A 350 8.68 9.98 -18.77
C ILE A 350 8.71 11.13 -19.78
N ALA A 351 8.69 10.82 -21.07
CA ALA A 351 8.64 11.80 -22.14
C ALA A 351 7.36 12.66 -22.06
N LEU A 352 6.20 12.08 -21.75
CA LEU A 352 4.94 12.79 -21.55
C LEU A 352 5.04 13.77 -20.36
N ILE A 353 5.58 13.34 -19.22
CA ILE A 353 5.77 14.23 -18.05
C ILE A 353 6.67 15.40 -18.41
N ILE A 354 7.83 15.13 -19.03
CA ILE A 354 8.78 16.16 -19.44
C ILE A 354 8.11 17.11 -20.44
N ALA A 355 7.44 16.58 -21.46
CA ALA A 355 6.79 17.39 -22.48
C ALA A 355 5.74 18.33 -21.88
N VAL A 356 4.89 17.86 -20.97
CA VAL A 356 3.85 18.69 -20.34
C VAL A 356 4.46 19.73 -19.41
N VAL A 357 5.45 19.36 -18.58
CA VAL A 357 6.11 20.29 -17.65
C VAL A 357 6.91 21.37 -18.40
N VAL A 358 7.65 20.98 -19.43
CA VAL A 358 8.41 21.92 -20.28
C VAL A 358 7.45 22.81 -21.07
N THR A 359 6.39 22.25 -21.66
CA THR A 359 5.39 23.08 -22.37
C THR A 359 4.76 24.11 -21.43
N ARG A 360 4.43 23.72 -20.20
CA ARG A 360 3.94 24.65 -19.17
C ARG A 360 4.96 25.73 -18.82
N SER A 361 6.24 25.40 -18.69
CA SER A 361 7.27 26.39 -18.33
C SER A 361 7.54 27.41 -19.43
N GLN A 362 7.29 27.07 -20.69
CA GLN A 362 7.47 27.98 -21.83
C GLN A 362 6.29 28.95 -22.03
N LEU A 363 5.17 28.76 -21.34
CA LEU A 363 3.98 29.60 -21.46
C LEU A 363 3.92 30.62 -20.33
N ASN A 364 3.94 31.92 -20.66
CA ASN A 364 3.79 32.99 -19.66
C ASN A 364 2.41 33.00 -18.98
N ALA A 365 1.37 32.56 -19.70
CA ALA A 365 0.01 32.44 -19.21
C ALA A 365 -0.62 31.15 -19.80
N PRO A 366 -0.40 29.98 -19.17
CA PRO A 366 -0.93 28.72 -19.68
C PRO A 366 -2.47 28.73 -19.64
N PRO A 367 -3.16 28.12 -20.64
CA PRO A 367 -4.60 27.94 -20.58
C PRO A 367 -5.01 27.22 -19.29
N ARG A 368 -6.04 27.73 -18.60
CA ARG A 368 -6.45 27.25 -17.27
C ARG A 368 -6.68 25.73 -17.19
N ALA A 369 -7.26 25.13 -18.24
CA ALA A 369 -7.46 23.68 -18.32
C ALA A 369 -6.14 22.89 -18.43
N PHE A 370 -5.15 23.41 -19.17
CA PHE A 370 -3.83 22.78 -19.31
C PHE A 370 -3.01 22.92 -18.03
N ASP A 371 -3.07 24.08 -17.38
CA ASP A 371 -2.39 24.30 -16.10
C ASP A 371 -2.98 23.39 -15.01
N PHE A 372 -4.32 23.29 -14.94
CA PHE A 372 -5.00 22.35 -14.06
C PHE A 372 -4.64 20.89 -14.36
N PHE A 373 -4.68 20.47 -15.63
CA PHE A 373 -4.26 19.12 -16.05
C PHE A 373 -2.83 18.81 -15.60
N THR A 374 -1.91 19.76 -15.80
CA THR A 374 -0.50 19.60 -15.42
C THR A 374 -0.36 19.43 -13.91
N ASN A 375 -1.06 20.23 -13.11
CA ASN A 375 -1.06 20.11 -11.65
C ASN A 375 -1.64 18.76 -11.18
N MET A 376 -2.71 18.26 -11.83
CA MET A 376 -3.27 16.95 -11.51
C MET A 376 -2.32 15.81 -11.90
N MET A 377 -1.60 15.97 -13.00
CA MET A 377 -0.59 15.02 -13.44
C MET A 377 0.63 15.00 -12.50
N ILE A 378 1.11 16.17 -12.07
CA ILE A 378 2.17 16.30 -11.07
C ILE A 378 1.72 15.66 -9.75
N ALA A 379 0.49 15.92 -9.30
CA ALA A 379 -0.08 15.26 -8.13
C ALA A 379 -0.01 13.73 -8.32
N GLY A 380 -0.51 13.19 -9.43
CA GLY A 380 -0.46 11.76 -9.75
C GLY A 380 0.93 11.12 -9.70
N VAL A 381 2.00 11.88 -9.98
CA VAL A 381 3.40 11.42 -9.92
C VAL A 381 3.99 11.47 -8.51
N ILE A 382 3.50 12.39 -7.66
CA ILE A 382 4.10 12.66 -6.35
C ILE A 382 3.41 11.86 -5.23
N ILE A 383 2.19 11.38 -5.42
CA ILE A 383 1.44 10.74 -4.33
C ILE A 383 1.93 9.33 -4.07
N PHE A 384 2.46 9.09 -2.87
CA PHE A 384 2.78 7.77 -2.33
C PHE A 384 1.89 7.45 -1.12
N GLY A 385 1.69 6.16 -0.82
CA GLY A 385 0.95 5.76 0.39
C GLY A 385 -0.58 5.83 0.29
N GLY A 386 -1.13 6.08 -0.91
CA GLY A 386 -2.55 5.94 -1.20
C GLY A 386 -3.40 7.21 -1.11
N GLY A 387 -4.73 7.00 -1.08
CA GLY A 387 -5.78 8.02 -1.11
C GLY A 387 -5.57 9.27 -0.24
N PRO A 388 -5.24 9.15 1.05
CA PRO A 388 -5.36 10.28 1.97
C PRO A 388 -4.27 11.35 1.87
N VAL A 389 -3.09 10.98 1.34
CA VAL A 389 -1.94 11.90 1.20
C VAL A 389 -2.17 12.94 0.10
N VAL A 390 -3.12 12.68 -0.80
CA VAL A 390 -3.38 13.53 -1.95
C VAL A 390 -4.10 14.83 -1.61
N ILE A 391 -4.94 14.82 -0.58
CA ILE A 391 -5.92 15.90 -0.37
C ILE A 391 -5.24 17.22 0.00
N PRO A 392 -4.27 17.26 0.93
CA PRO A 392 -3.52 18.50 1.20
C PRO A 392 -2.80 19.04 -0.05
N LEU A 393 -2.24 18.17 -0.88
CA LEU A 393 -1.58 18.57 -2.13
C LEU A 393 -2.57 19.15 -3.14
N LEU A 394 -3.74 18.51 -3.32
CA LEU A 394 -4.77 19.02 -4.23
C LEU A 394 -5.29 20.38 -3.77
N ARG A 395 -5.37 20.62 -2.45
CA ARG A 395 -5.72 21.93 -1.91
C ARG A 395 -4.69 22.97 -2.35
N GLY A 396 -3.39 22.70 -2.18
CA GLY A 396 -2.33 23.59 -2.65
C GLY A 396 -2.40 23.86 -4.16
N TYR A 397 -2.65 22.82 -4.96
CA TYR A 397 -2.70 22.96 -6.42
C TYR A 397 -3.97 23.60 -6.99
N THR A 398 -5.02 23.78 -6.19
CA THR A 398 -6.30 24.31 -6.68
C THR A 398 -6.77 25.53 -5.92
N VAL A 399 -6.72 25.49 -4.59
CA VAL A 399 -7.19 26.56 -3.72
C VAL A 399 -6.17 27.69 -3.63
N GLU A 400 -4.89 27.38 -3.46
CA GLU A 400 -3.85 28.42 -3.38
C GLU A 400 -3.62 29.13 -4.72
N ASN A 401 -3.90 28.44 -5.84
CA ASN A 401 -3.94 29.04 -7.18
C ASN A 401 -5.21 29.88 -7.45
N GLY A 402 -6.14 29.98 -6.47
CA GLY A 402 -7.38 30.74 -6.60
C GLY A 402 -8.41 30.15 -7.57
N TRP A 403 -8.27 28.87 -7.94
CA TRP A 403 -9.19 28.24 -8.89
C TRP A 403 -10.43 27.66 -8.23
N VAL A 404 -10.32 27.25 -6.97
CA VAL A 404 -11.36 26.61 -6.18
C VAL A 404 -11.37 27.28 -4.81
N GLU A 405 -12.55 27.63 -4.28
CA GLU A 405 -12.64 28.20 -2.95
C GLU A 405 -12.33 27.15 -1.87
N SER A 406 -11.77 27.58 -0.73
CA SER A 406 -11.49 26.69 0.42
C SER A 406 -12.76 25.96 0.88
N ARG A 407 -13.88 26.68 0.90
CA ARG A 407 -15.21 26.13 1.21
C ARG A 407 -15.58 24.98 0.27
N ASP A 408 -15.55 25.22 -1.04
CA ASP A 408 -15.96 24.24 -2.04
C ASP A 408 -15.05 23.02 -2.03
N PHE A 409 -13.75 23.24 -1.84
CA PHE A 409 -12.79 22.17 -1.67
C PHE A 409 -13.18 21.27 -0.49
N LEU A 410 -13.44 21.85 0.68
CA LEU A 410 -13.75 21.09 1.89
C LEU A 410 -15.12 20.44 1.84
N LEU A 411 -16.12 21.09 1.26
CA LEU A 411 -17.44 20.49 1.01
C LEU A 411 -17.33 19.25 0.12
N GLY A 412 -16.58 19.35 -0.98
CA GLY A 412 -16.36 18.21 -1.86
C GLY A 412 -15.52 17.12 -1.19
N PHE A 413 -14.51 17.48 -0.40
CA PHE A 413 -13.70 16.52 0.37
C PHE A 413 -14.52 15.77 1.41
N ALA A 414 -15.43 16.47 2.10
CA ALA A 414 -16.37 15.88 3.02
C ALA A 414 -17.21 14.80 2.30
N ILE A 415 -17.91 15.19 1.24
CA ILE A 415 -18.80 14.28 0.49
C ILE A 415 -18.03 13.10 -0.12
N LEU A 416 -16.80 13.34 -0.61
CA LEU A 416 -15.94 12.33 -1.20
C LEU A 416 -15.75 11.11 -0.31
N GLN A 417 -15.64 11.29 1.01
CA GLN A 417 -15.36 10.21 1.95
C GLN A 417 -16.54 9.23 2.10
N ALA A 418 -17.75 9.70 1.79
CA ALA A 418 -18.97 8.90 1.75
C ALA A 418 -19.31 8.42 0.33
N PHE A 419 -18.49 8.77 -0.67
CA PHE A 419 -18.72 8.40 -2.08
C PHE A 419 -18.09 7.04 -2.41
N PRO A 420 -18.69 6.23 -3.30
CA PRO A 420 -18.11 4.96 -3.69
C PRO A 420 -16.95 5.15 -4.69
N GLY A 421 -16.05 4.18 -4.68
CA GLY A 421 -14.89 4.12 -5.56
C GLY A 421 -13.71 4.98 -5.09
N PRO A 422 -12.74 5.26 -5.97
CA PRO A 422 -11.52 5.97 -5.60
C PRO A 422 -11.75 7.37 -5.04
N ASN A 423 -11.12 7.70 -3.91
CA ASN A 423 -11.07 9.07 -3.40
C ASN A 423 -10.40 10.04 -4.41
N PHE A 424 -9.58 9.53 -5.33
CA PHE A 424 -8.98 10.33 -6.39
C PHE A 424 -9.98 10.84 -7.43
N ASN A 425 -11.21 10.30 -7.46
CA ASN A 425 -12.31 10.85 -8.25
C ASN A 425 -12.64 12.31 -7.87
N PHE A 426 -12.16 12.78 -6.72
CA PHE A 426 -12.18 14.18 -6.33
C PHE A 426 -11.53 15.12 -7.36
N ALA A 427 -10.55 14.65 -8.14
CA ALA A 427 -9.97 15.46 -9.22
C ALA A 427 -11.01 15.86 -10.28
N ALA A 428 -12.03 15.02 -10.52
CA ALA A 428 -13.13 15.36 -11.43
C ALA A 428 -14.00 16.49 -10.86
N TYR A 429 -14.30 16.44 -9.55
CA TYR A 429 -14.99 17.51 -8.83
C TYR A 429 -14.19 18.82 -8.90
N LEU A 430 -12.91 18.78 -8.57
CA LEU A 430 -12.03 19.95 -8.63
C LEU A 430 -11.93 20.50 -10.04
N GLY A 431 -11.93 19.65 -11.07
CA GLY A 431 -11.91 20.08 -12.47
C GLY A 431 -13.14 20.85 -12.89
N VAL A 432 -14.33 20.45 -12.43
CA VAL A 432 -15.59 21.18 -12.68
C VAL A 432 -15.54 22.60 -12.10
N LEU A 433 -14.92 22.77 -10.93
CA LEU A 433 -14.78 24.06 -10.27
C LEU A 433 -13.63 24.88 -10.87
N ALA A 434 -12.50 24.22 -11.16
CA ALA A 434 -11.30 24.86 -11.68
C ALA A 434 -11.44 25.31 -13.14
N VAL A 435 -12.30 24.70 -13.96
CA VAL A 435 -12.50 25.11 -15.36
C VAL A 435 -13.97 25.46 -15.59
N PRO A 436 -14.46 26.61 -15.07
CA PRO A 436 -15.87 26.92 -15.06
C PRO A 436 -16.47 27.13 -16.46
N GLN A 437 -15.65 27.51 -17.45
CA GLN A 437 -16.05 27.71 -18.85
C GLN A 437 -16.43 26.40 -19.55
N ASN A 438 -15.73 25.31 -19.22
CA ASN A 438 -16.03 23.97 -19.75
C ASN A 438 -15.86 22.93 -18.63
N PRO A 439 -16.92 22.69 -17.84
CA PRO A 439 -16.86 21.83 -16.67
C PRO A 439 -16.56 20.38 -17.00
N VAL A 440 -17.08 19.90 -18.13
CA VAL A 440 -16.84 18.53 -18.61
C VAL A 440 -15.38 18.34 -18.97
N LEU A 441 -14.79 19.30 -19.69
CA LEU A 441 -13.36 19.29 -19.98
C LEU A 441 -12.53 19.32 -18.70
N GLY A 442 -12.90 20.17 -17.73
CA GLY A 442 -12.26 20.22 -16.42
C GLY A 442 -12.30 18.87 -15.69
N ALA A 443 -13.48 18.25 -15.61
CA ALA A 443 -13.68 16.94 -14.99
C ALA A 443 -12.80 15.86 -15.62
N VAL A 444 -12.83 15.77 -16.96
CA VAL A 444 -12.05 14.79 -17.72
C VAL A 444 -10.56 15.06 -17.57
N ALA A 445 -10.12 16.31 -17.69
CA ALA A 445 -8.72 16.70 -17.51
C ALA A 445 -8.21 16.34 -16.11
N GLY A 446 -9.00 16.59 -15.07
CA GLY A 446 -8.62 16.24 -13.70
C GLY A 446 -8.53 14.75 -13.48
N TRP A 447 -9.53 14.00 -13.96
CA TRP A 447 -9.58 12.55 -13.85
C TRP A 447 -8.44 11.87 -14.62
N VAL A 448 -8.22 12.25 -15.89
CA VAL A 448 -7.11 11.72 -16.69
C VAL A 448 -5.77 12.12 -16.08
N GLY A 449 -5.61 13.38 -15.69
CA GLY A 449 -4.37 13.90 -15.12
C GLY A 449 -3.93 13.12 -13.88
N ILE A 450 -4.83 12.88 -12.94
CA ILE A 450 -4.46 12.26 -11.65
C ILE A 450 -4.24 10.75 -11.73
N PHE A 451 -4.96 10.03 -12.61
CA PHE A 451 -4.87 8.56 -12.69
C PHE A 451 -3.84 8.04 -13.70
N SER A 452 -3.61 8.78 -14.80
CA SER A 452 -2.75 8.31 -15.89
C SER A 452 -1.33 7.97 -15.43
N PRO A 453 -0.65 8.79 -14.60
CA PRO A 453 0.70 8.48 -14.15
C PRO A 453 0.81 7.14 -13.43
N GLY A 454 -0.07 6.90 -12.46
CA GLY A 454 -0.04 5.65 -11.69
C GLY A 454 -0.35 4.41 -12.53
N ILE A 455 -1.30 4.50 -13.47
CA ILE A 455 -1.64 3.37 -14.36
C ILE A 455 -0.50 3.07 -15.33
N LEU A 456 0.05 4.09 -15.99
CA LEU A 456 1.16 3.92 -16.94
C LEU A 456 2.40 3.37 -16.24
N LEU A 457 2.72 3.88 -15.05
CA LEU A 457 3.86 3.43 -14.27
C LEU A 457 3.65 2.00 -13.74
N LYS A 458 2.43 1.64 -13.32
CA LYS A 458 2.07 0.26 -12.95
C LYS A 458 2.21 -0.69 -14.14
N LEU A 459 1.71 -0.32 -15.32
CA LEU A 459 1.83 -1.13 -16.55
C LEU A 459 3.29 -1.36 -16.96
N SER A 460 4.14 -0.34 -16.78
CA SER A 460 5.56 -0.39 -17.14
C SER A 460 6.36 -1.26 -16.18
N LEU A 461 6.04 -1.20 -14.88
CA LEU A 461 6.80 -1.89 -13.83
C LEU A 461 6.31 -3.30 -13.52
N LEU A 462 5.04 -3.64 -13.79
CA LEU A 462 4.49 -4.96 -13.49
C LEU A 462 5.27 -6.12 -14.16
N PRO A 463 5.70 -6.03 -15.44
CA PRO A 463 6.49 -7.07 -16.09
C PRO A 463 7.91 -7.22 -15.50
N ILE A 464 8.52 -6.10 -15.10
CA ILE A 464 9.83 -6.07 -14.43
C ILE A 464 9.70 -6.73 -13.06
N TYR A 465 8.68 -6.34 -12.30
CA TYR A 465 8.38 -6.90 -10.99
C TYR A 465 8.14 -8.42 -11.05
N ASN A 466 7.38 -8.92 -12.03
CA ASN A 466 7.16 -10.36 -12.17
C ASN A 466 8.46 -11.17 -12.33
N THR A 467 9.49 -10.55 -12.91
CA THR A 467 10.81 -11.18 -13.06
C THR A 467 11.64 -11.03 -11.77
N TRP A 468 11.62 -9.86 -11.15
CA TRP A 468 12.52 -9.52 -10.03
C TRP A 468 11.95 -9.83 -8.64
N ARG A 469 10.64 -10.10 -8.49
CA ARG A 469 10.00 -10.42 -7.19
C ARG A 469 10.59 -11.64 -6.48
N LYS A 470 11.32 -12.48 -7.21
CA LYS A 470 12.05 -13.65 -6.67
C LYS A 470 13.34 -13.27 -5.94
N HIS A 471 13.94 -12.12 -6.27
CA HIS A 471 15.21 -11.70 -5.68
C HIS A 471 15.03 -11.00 -4.32
N GLU A 472 15.98 -11.24 -3.40
CA GLU A 472 16.03 -10.62 -2.07
C GLU A 472 16.08 -9.08 -2.14
N VAL A 473 16.77 -8.53 -3.15
CA VAL A 473 16.88 -7.08 -3.41
C VAL A 473 15.51 -6.43 -3.58
N ALA A 474 14.61 -7.05 -4.35
CA ALA A 474 13.29 -6.49 -4.61
C ALA A 474 12.42 -6.48 -3.34
N LYS A 475 12.49 -7.54 -2.54
CA LYS A 475 11.80 -7.63 -1.25
C LYS A 475 12.29 -6.57 -0.27
N SER A 476 13.61 -6.39 -0.19
CA SER A 476 14.25 -5.39 0.67
C SER A 476 13.87 -3.96 0.29
N LEU A 477 13.95 -3.62 -1.01
CA LEU A 477 13.54 -2.30 -1.52
C LEU A 477 12.07 -2.00 -1.22
N LEU A 478 11.16 -2.92 -1.56
CA LEU A 478 9.72 -2.73 -1.35
C LEU A 478 9.36 -2.56 0.13
N ARG A 479 10.05 -3.27 1.02
CA ARG A 479 9.87 -3.10 2.46
C ARG A 479 10.16 -1.67 2.90
N GLY A 480 11.29 -1.09 2.47
CA GLY A 480 11.64 0.29 2.76
C GLY A 480 10.71 1.33 2.12
N LEU A 481 10.34 1.11 0.86
CA LEU A 481 9.40 1.98 0.13
C LEU A 481 8.04 2.06 0.84
N ASN A 482 7.48 0.92 1.23
CA ASN A 482 6.20 0.85 1.93
C ASN A 482 6.26 1.46 3.33
N ALA A 483 7.35 1.24 4.08
CA ALA A 483 7.55 1.84 5.40
C ALA A 483 7.57 3.38 5.32
N SER A 484 8.37 3.95 4.41
CA SER A 484 8.38 5.40 4.20
C SER A 484 7.04 5.95 3.70
N ALA A 485 6.41 5.28 2.74
CA ALA A 485 5.10 5.68 2.24
C ALA A 485 4.04 5.71 3.37
N THR A 486 4.11 4.76 4.30
CA THR A 486 3.23 4.72 5.47
C THR A 486 3.43 5.91 6.41
N GLY A 487 4.68 6.31 6.67
CA GLY A 487 4.95 7.51 7.49
C GLY A 487 4.40 8.79 6.87
N LEU A 488 4.43 8.92 5.54
CA LEU A 488 3.81 10.03 4.83
C LEU A 488 2.27 10.04 4.95
N VAL A 489 1.62 8.88 5.16
CA VAL A 489 0.19 8.84 5.50
C VAL A 489 -0.07 9.48 6.86
N PHE A 490 0.81 9.26 7.86
CA PHE A 490 0.70 9.95 9.15
C PHE A 490 0.91 11.47 9.01
N THR A 491 1.83 11.90 8.15
CA THR A 491 1.96 13.34 7.81
C THR A 491 0.65 13.90 7.27
N ALA A 492 -0.03 13.17 6.38
CA ALA A 492 -1.31 13.62 5.83
C ALA A 492 -2.43 13.69 6.88
N VAL A 493 -2.47 12.74 7.83
CA VAL A 493 -3.40 12.80 8.99
C VAL A 493 -3.20 14.11 9.74
N TRP A 494 -1.95 14.46 10.04
CA TRP A 494 -1.60 15.69 10.75
C TRP A 494 -2.00 16.94 9.97
N GLN A 495 -1.66 17.01 8.68
CA GLN A 495 -2.03 18.12 7.80
C GLN A 495 -3.54 18.33 7.75
N LEU A 496 -4.32 17.25 7.59
CA LEU A 496 -5.77 17.33 7.55
C LEU A 496 -6.36 17.72 8.90
N PHE A 497 -5.75 17.30 10.01
CA PHE A 497 -6.16 17.73 11.34
C PHE A 497 -5.99 19.25 11.53
N LEU A 498 -4.97 19.85 10.91
CA LEU A 498 -4.71 21.30 10.95
C LEU A 498 -5.60 22.14 10.02
N VAL A 499 -6.30 21.54 9.06
CA VAL A 499 -7.17 22.28 8.13
C VAL A 499 -8.64 21.84 8.17
N GLY A 500 -9.00 20.92 9.08
CA GLY A 500 -10.32 20.30 9.10
C GLY A 500 -11.45 21.19 9.64
N TYR A 501 -11.13 22.22 10.43
CA TYR A 501 -12.13 23.13 11.02
C TYR A 501 -12.56 24.19 10.01
N ILE A 502 -13.87 24.37 9.79
CA ILE A 502 -14.38 25.35 8.83
C ILE A 502 -15.12 26.47 9.55
N TYR A 503 -14.74 27.71 9.27
CA TYR A 503 -15.36 28.89 9.85
C TYR A 503 -15.42 30.05 8.85
N THR A 504 -16.27 31.03 9.13
CA THR A 504 -16.29 32.29 8.37
C THR A 504 -15.69 33.36 9.27
N PRO A 505 -14.53 33.94 8.94
CA PRO A 505 -13.92 34.97 9.78
C PRO A 505 -14.78 36.24 9.81
N ALA A 506 -14.96 36.79 11.00
CA ALA A 506 -15.57 38.10 11.19
C ALA A 506 -14.45 39.13 11.40
N GLU A 507 -14.22 40.03 10.44
CA GLU A 507 -13.34 41.19 10.64
C GLU A 507 -14.19 42.39 11.09
N GLY A 508 -14.23 42.62 12.40
CA GLY A 508 -15.03 43.70 13.00
C GLY A 508 -16.53 43.50 12.79
N LYS A 509 -17.24 44.53 12.30
CA LYS A 509 -18.68 44.44 11.97
C LYS A 509 -18.96 43.88 10.58
N VAL A 510 -17.93 43.53 9.81
CA VAL A 510 -18.05 43.04 8.43
C VAL A 510 -17.62 41.57 8.40
N VAL A 511 -18.62 40.69 8.30
CA VAL A 511 -18.37 39.26 8.07
C VAL A 511 -17.87 39.08 6.63
N GLN A 512 -16.66 38.53 6.45
CA GLN A 512 -16.11 38.25 5.12
C GLN A 512 -16.98 37.22 4.39
N SER A 513 -17.09 37.31 3.06
CA SER A 513 -17.97 36.41 2.28
C SER A 513 -17.42 35.00 2.09
N ALA A 514 -16.12 34.76 2.31
CA ALA A 514 -15.46 33.49 2.04
C ALA A 514 -15.15 32.71 3.34
N SER A 515 -15.56 31.44 3.41
CA SER A 515 -15.21 30.55 4.52
C SER A 515 -13.72 30.16 4.47
N LYS A 516 -13.06 30.20 5.62
CA LYS A 516 -11.66 29.77 5.84
C LYS A 516 -11.61 28.43 6.55
N SER A 517 -10.41 27.86 6.58
CA SER A 517 -10.10 26.59 7.24
C SER A 517 -9.06 26.77 8.34
N GLY A 518 -9.17 26.01 9.43
CA GLY A 518 -8.23 26.01 10.54
C GLY A 518 -8.10 24.66 11.23
N PRO A 519 -7.35 24.59 12.34
CA PRO A 519 -7.12 23.34 13.05
C PRO A 519 -8.36 22.84 13.78
N LEU A 520 -8.57 21.53 13.75
CA LEU A 520 -9.55 20.85 14.60
C LEU A 520 -9.20 20.95 16.09
N THR A 521 -7.98 21.37 16.45
CA THR A 521 -7.59 21.67 17.84
C THR A 521 -8.28 22.91 18.42
N SER A 522 -8.97 23.71 17.60
CA SER A 522 -9.75 24.87 18.05
C SER A 522 -10.82 24.51 19.09
N ASP A 523 -11.38 23.29 18.98
CA ASP A 523 -12.28 22.71 19.97
C ASP A 523 -11.86 21.25 20.23
N PRO A 524 -11.60 20.86 21.49
CA PRO A 524 -11.36 19.46 21.84
C PRO A 524 -12.45 18.49 21.34
N PHE A 525 -13.70 18.97 21.19
CA PHE A 525 -14.81 18.18 20.66
C PHE A 525 -14.52 17.57 19.29
N TRP A 526 -13.84 18.29 18.40
CA TRP A 526 -13.52 17.75 17.07
C TRP A 526 -12.50 16.62 17.13
N GLY A 527 -11.57 16.66 18.09
CA GLY A 527 -10.68 15.54 18.40
C GLY A 527 -11.45 14.32 18.92
N VAL A 528 -12.49 14.53 19.72
CA VAL A 528 -13.40 13.46 20.17
C VAL A 528 -14.15 12.84 18.99
N VAL A 529 -14.67 13.65 18.06
CA VAL A 529 -15.34 13.15 16.85
C VAL A 529 -14.39 12.33 15.97
N ALA A 530 -13.16 12.80 15.76
CA ALA A 530 -12.15 12.09 14.98
C ALA A 530 -11.74 10.76 15.62
N SER A 531 -11.46 10.75 16.93
CA SER A 531 -11.10 9.52 17.66
C SER A 531 -12.26 8.54 17.75
N SER A 532 -13.50 9.02 17.93
CA SER A 532 -14.70 8.19 17.91
C SER A 532 -14.90 7.53 16.55
N ALA A 533 -14.66 8.25 15.45
CA ALA A 533 -14.75 7.70 14.11
C ALA A 533 -13.74 6.57 13.84
N PHE A 534 -12.50 6.76 14.30
CA PHE A 534 -11.46 5.73 14.29
C PHE A 534 -11.92 4.48 15.05
N VAL A 535 -12.36 4.65 16.30
CA VAL A 535 -12.72 3.54 17.20
C VAL A 535 -13.95 2.80 16.70
N ALA A 536 -15.01 3.52 16.31
CA ALA A 536 -16.25 2.97 15.79
C ALA A 536 -16.00 2.10 14.55
N THR A 537 -15.12 2.53 13.66
CA THR A 537 -14.85 1.80 12.42
C THR A 537 -13.93 0.60 12.67
N GLN A 538 -12.90 0.74 13.50
CA GLN A 538 -11.92 -0.32 13.73
C GLN A 538 -12.42 -1.46 14.61
N TRP A 539 -13.05 -1.15 15.75
CA TRP A 539 -13.44 -2.16 16.74
C TRP A 539 -14.93 -2.49 16.67
N PHE A 540 -15.79 -1.51 16.43
CA PHE A 540 -17.23 -1.75 16.28
C PHE A 540 -17.63 -2.12 14.85
N LYS A 541 -16.68 -2.14 13.91
CA LYS A 541 -16.89 -2.48 12.50
C LYS A 541 -18.01 -1.66 11.84
N SER A 542 -18.19 -0.42 12.31
CA SER A 542 -19.15 0.52 11.73
C SER A 542 -18.78 0.79 10.27
N PRO A 543 -19.72 0.71 9.32
CA PRO A 543 -19.48 1.12 7.95
C PRO A 543 -18.96 2.56 7.90
N PRO A 544 -17.89 2.87 7.16
CA PRO A 544 -17.30 4.21 7.14
C PRO A 544 -18.29 5.32 6.75
N ALA A 545 -19.21 5.05 5.83
CA ALA A 545 -20.26 6.00 5.46
C ALA A 545 -21.14 6.40 6.65
N ILE A 546 -21.52 5.42 7.49
CA ILE A 546 -22.30 5.69 8.71
C ILE A 546 -21.47 6.48 9.70
N THR A 547 -20.20 6.12 9.88
CA THR A 547 -19.27 6.84 10.76
C THR A 547 -19.12 8.31 10.35
N ILE A 548 -19.04 8.60 9.05
CA ILE A 548 -18.96 9.97 8.52
C ILE A 548 -20.26 10.74 8.78
N VAL A 549 -21.41 10.12 8.52
CA VAL A 549 -22.72 10.73 8.81
C VAL A 549 -22.88 11.00 10.30
N ALA A 550 -22.41 10.09 11.16
CA ALA A 550 -22.41 10.30 12.61
C ALA A 550 -21.55 11.52 13.01
N GLY A 551 -20.42 11.76 12.33
CA GLY A 551 -19.63 12.99 12.47
C GLY A 551 -20.41 14.26 12.11
N ALA A 552 -21.13 14.23 10.99
CA ALA A 552 -21.98 15.33 10.56
C ALA A 552 -23.09 15.62 11.60
N VAL A 553 -23.73 14.57 12.15
CA VAL A 553 -24.71 14.67 13.23
C VAL A 553 -24.09 15.22 14.51
N ALA A 554 -22.87 14.79 14.86
CA ALA A 554 -22.14 15.33 16.01
C ALA A 554 -21.83 16.82 15.84
N GLY A 555 -21.51 17.26 14.62
CA GLY A 555 -21.35 18.68 14.29
C GLY A 555 -22.64 19.49 14.44
N LEU A 556 -23.78 18.93 14.01
CA LEU A 556 -25.10 19.53 14.25
C LEU A 556 -25.45 19.61 15.74
N ALA A 557 -25.16 18.55 16.50
CA ALA A 557 -25.39 18.52 17.94
C ALA A 557 -24.52 19.55 18.66
N TRP A 558 -23.25 19.67 18.28
CA TRP A 558 -22.34 20.70 18.78
C TRP A 558 -22.89 22.10 18.50
N PHE A 559 -23.37 22.37 17.28
CA PHE A 559 -24.00 23.64 16.95
C PHE A 559 -25.25 23.91 17.80
N GLY A 560 -26.06 22.88 18.06
CA GLY A 560 -27.24 22.99 18.92
C GLY A 560 -26.92 23.36 20.37
N VAL A 561 -25.76 22.94 20.88
CA VAL A 561 -25.29 23.26 22.24
C VAL A 561 -24.62 24.63 22.31
N VAL A 562 -23.77 24.94 21.32
CA VAL A 562 -22.90 26.12 21.32
C VAL A 562 -23.60 27.37 20.75
N GLY A 563 -24.55 27.18 19.85
CA GLY A 563 -25.31 28.24 19.20
C GLY A 563 -24.45 29.17 18.34
N THR A 564 -25.06 30.27 17.88
CA THR A 564 -24.38 31.28 17.05
C THR A 564 -23.30 32.03 17.84
N ALA A 565 -23.57 32.37 19.10
CA ALA A 565 -22.64 33.11 19.96
C ALA A 565 -21.35 32.32 20.23
N GLY A 566 -21.43 31.00 20.40
CA GLY A 566 -20.23 30.20 20.60
C GLY A 566 -19.45 29.93 19.31
N THR A 567 -20.12 29.91 18.14
CA THR A 567 -19.40 29.91 16.85
C THR A 567 -18.63 31.20 16.61
N GLU A 568 -19.19 32.36 16.97
CA GLU A 568 -18.49 33.65 16.91
C GLU A 568 -17.29 33.70 17.88
N ARG A 569 -17.45 33.13 19.07
CA ARG A 569 -16.34 33.00 20.03
C ARG A 569 -15.19 32.16 19.49
N GLN A 570 -15.47 31.06 18.79
CA GLN A 570 -14.41 30.27 18.16
C GLN A 570 -13.81 30.95 16.94
N GLN A 571 -14.58 31.74 16.21
CA GLN A 571 -14.05 32.58 15.14
C GLN A 571 -13.05 33.60 15.67
N SER A 572 -13.24 34.14 16.88
CA SER A 572 -12.29 35.09 17.49
C SER A 572 -10.93 34.51 17.89
N LEU A 573 -10.79 33.18 17.89
CA LEU A 573 -9.50 32.50 18.12
C LEU A 573 -8.63 32.47 16.86
N PHE A 574 -9.18 32.89 15.72
CA PHE A 574 -8.55 32.95 14.40
C PHE A 574 -8.53 34.37 13.86
#